data_AF-A0A6G0HZ97-F1
#
_entry.id   AF-A0A6G0HZ97-F1
#
_cell.length_a   1.000
_cell.length_b   1.000
_cell.length_c   1.000
_cell.angle_alpha   90.00
_cell.angle_beta   90.00
_cell.angle_gamma   90.00
#
_symmetry.space_group_name_H-M   'P 1'
#
loop_
_entity.id
_entity.type
_entity.pdbx_description
1 polymer ?
#
loop_
_entity_poly.entity_id
_entity_poly.type
_entity_poly.pdbx_seq_one_letter_code
_entity_poly.pdbx_strand_id
1 'polypeptide(L)'
;MPTSLRRMGKFAVDVNIPWGVASLLTLVYLDGKYCIKTCDSRFLSNDGKLLTESGRATAYTLELKLGKLAFKDCEGKYLSPMGPTGTLRSGRCSKPGKDELFDLEESNPQVVLMAGNGRYVSIRQGVSLAANQEDETDMETFQMEIDKETRKCTFRTSQGNYWALVAHGGIQSTAKEVSANTMFSVEWLGQKVALKANNGKYVCIKKNGQLLAVSDTTGEDEQLTLKLINRPMLILRGENGFICHHKNSNILDASRSVYDIFTLEFSNGAYHIKGVDGRFWYVNSSGLVYSDGEVPEDFSLELLEHGRLAIRGKNGKYLRGDQGGTLKGDGHCLSSSALWEY
;
A
#
# COMPACT_ATOMS: atom_id res chain seq x y z
N MET A 1 19.00 1.62 -4.03
CA MET A 1 18.71 1.35 -5.45
C MET A 1 17.88 2.51 -5.97
N PRO A 2 18.12 3.03 -7.19
CA PRO A 2 17.14 3.91 -7.79
C PRO A 2 15.83 3.13 -8.02
N THR A 3 14.71 3.78 -7.73
CA THR A 3 13.33 3.32 -7.84
C THR A 3 12.65 4.08 -8.98
N SER A 4 11.45 3.69 -9.39
CA SER A 4 10.98 3.96 -10.75
C SER A 4 9.98 5.10 -10.90
N LEU A 5 10.12 5.90 -11.97
CA LEU A 5 9.08 6.82 -12.46
C LEU A 5 8.67 6.47 -13.90
N ARG A 6 7.50 6.95 -14.30
CA ARG A 6 6.98 6.81 -15.67
C ARG A 6 7.30 8.02 -16.54
N ARG A 7 7.77 7.74 -17.76
CA ARG A 7 7.64 8.66 -18.91
C ARG A 7 7.24 7.87 -20.16
N MET A 8 6.16 8.30 -20.82
CA MET A 8 5.73 7.85 -22.16
C MET A 8 5.71 6.32 -22.39
N GLY A 9 5.01 5.56 -21.54
CA GLY A 9 4.76 4.13 -21.76
C GLY A 9 5.97 3.21 -21.52
N LYS A 10 7.05 3.73 -20.92
CA LYS A 10 8.26 3.00 -20.54
C LYS A 10 8.44 3.02 -19.02
N PHE A 11 9.18 2.02 -18.52
CA PHE A 11 9.59 1.92 -17.13
C PHE A 11 11.01 2.48 -16.96
N ALA A 12 11.19 3.53 -16.16
CA ALA A 12 12.48 4.15 -15.87
C ALA A 12 12.93 3.83 -14.44
N VAL A 13 14.24 3.72 -14.22
CA VAL A 13 14.86 3.45 -12.92
C VAL A 13 15.75 4.64 -12.56
N ASP A 14 15.15 5.77 -12.21
CA ASP A 14 15.81 7.08 -12.07
C ASP A 14 15.46 7.87 -10.79
N VAL A 15 14.59 7.34 -9.92
CA VAL A 15 14.15 7.99 -8.67
C VAL A 15 15.03 7.54 -7.51
N ASN A 16 15.36 8.42 -6.59
CA ASN A 16 16.24 8.06 -5.47
C ASN A 16 15.51 7.36 -4.30
N ILE A 17 14.18 7.40 -4.26
CA ILE A 17 13.34 6.92 -3.16
C ILE A 17 12.03 6.34 -3.73
N PRO A 18 11.57 5.15 -3.30
CA PRO A 18 10.33 4.53 -3.81
C PRO A 18 9.10 5.26 -3.30
N TRP A 19 8.79 6.41 -3.89
CA TRP A 19 7.68 7.27 -3.47
C TRP A 19 6.52 7.26 -4.48
N GLY A 20 5.32 7.41 -3.96
CA GLY A 20 4.08 7.44 -4.72
C GLY A 20 3.66 6.08 -5.30
N VAL A 21 2.48 6.08 -5.91
CA VAL A 21 1.86 4.88 -6.52
C VAL A 21 2.70 4.31 -7.67
N ALA A 22 3.46 5.15 -8.38
CA ALA A 22 4.28 4.74 -9.53
C ALA A 22 5.49 3.86 -9.14
N SER A 23 5.88 3.88 -7.87
CA SER A 23 6.96 3.06 -7.33
C SER A 23 6.52 1.63 -6.98
N LEU A 24 5.20 1.34 -6.99
CA LEU A 24 4.69 0.01 -6.72
C LEU A 24 4.90 -0.91 -7.92
N LEU A 25 5.53 -2.06 -7.66
CA LEU A 25 5.64 -3.18 -8.59
C LEU A 25 4.97 -4.41 -8.01
N THR A 26 4.19 -5.10 -8.85
CA THR A 26 3.57 -6.38 -8.51
C THR A 26 4.21 -7.48 -9.34
N LEU A 27 4.80 -8.47 -8.67
CA LEU A 27 5.29 -9.68 -9.33
C LEU A 27 4.14 -10.67 -9.48
N VAL A 28 3.76 -10.96 -10.73
CA VAL A 28 2.65 -11.85 -11.06
C VAL A 28 3.18 -13.18 -11.59
N TYR A 29 2.81 -14.28 -10.96
CA TYR A 29 3.22 -15.62 -11.35
C TYR A 29 2.19 -16.22 -12.31
N LEU A 30 2.60 -16.49 -13.55
CA LEU A 30 1.77 -17.03 -14.62
C LEU A 30 2.55 -18.15 -15.31
N ASP A 31 1.95 -19.34 -15.39
CA ASP A 31 2.45 -20.50 -16.14
C ASP A 31 3.94 -20.81 -15.93
N GLY A 32 4.40 -20.81 -14.68
CA GLY A 32 5.80 -21.13 -14.36
C GLY A 32 6.78 -19.96 -14.48
N LYS A 33 6.31 -18.77 -14.85
CA LYS A 33 7.11 -17.55 -15.03
C LYS A 33 6.57 -16.39 -14.20
N TYR A 34 7.39 -15.36 -14.02
CA TYR A 34 7.01 -14.12 -13.36
C TYR A 34 6.89 -12.99 -14.39
N CYS A 35 5.85 -12.18 -14.25
CA CYS A 35 5.67 -10.94 -14.98
C CYS A 35 5.77 -9.77 -14.01
N ILE A 36 6.35 -8.65 -14.45
CA ILE A 36 6.38 -7.41 -13.68
C ILE A 36 5.18 -6.57 -14.10
N LYS A 37 4.18 -6.45 -13.22
CA LYS A 37 2.97 -5.65 -13.44
C LYS A 37 3.11 -4.31 -12.70
N THR A 38 2.84 -3.23 -13.42
CA THR A 38 2.86 -1.86 -12.88
C THR A 38 1.49 -1.47 -12.32
N CYS A 39 1.44 -0.39 -11.54
CA CYS A 39 0.23 0.06 -10.83
C CYS A 39 -1.00 0.35 -11.70
N ASP A 40 -0.85 0.53 -13.02
CA ASP A 40 -1.99 0.73 -13.95
C ASP A 40 -2.40 -0.56 -14.69
N SER A 41 -2.00 -1.71 -14.14
CA SER A 41 -2.28 -3.03 -14.67
C SER A 41 -1.58 -3.43 -15.98
N ARG A 42 -0.55 -2.70 -16.44
CA ARG A 42 0.29 -3.14 -17.57
C ARG A 42 1.52 -3.94 -17.15
N PHE A 43 1.96 -4.85 -18.01
CA PHE A 43 3.13 -5.71 -17.86
C PHE A 43 4.36 -5.17 -18.60
N LEU A 44 5.55 -5.32 -17.99
CA LEU A 44 6.82 -4.97 -18.62
C LEU A 44 7.27 -6.01 -19.64
N SER A 45 7.39 -5.60 -20.89
CA SER A 45 7.98 -6.37 -21.98
C SER A 45 9.50 -6.26 -21.99
N ASN A 46 10.19 -7.29 -22.49
CA ASN A 46 11.64 -7.38 -22.57
C ASN A 46 12.28 -6.29 -23.45
N ASP A 47 11.51 -5.66 -24.35
CA ASP A 47 11.94 -4.50 -25.14
C ASP A 47 11.83 -3.14 -24.40
N GLY A 48 11.29 -3.15 -23.18
CA GLY A 48 11.10 -2.00 -22.31
C GLY A 48 9.76 -1.27 -22.46
N LYS A 49 8.82 -1.82 -23.27
CA LYS A 49 7.46 -1.29 -23.39
C LYS A 49 6.54 -1.88 -22.32
N LEU A 50 5.46 -1.16 -22.02
CA LEU A 50 4.39 -1.63 -21.14
C LEU A 50 3.19 -2.11 -21.97
N LEU A 51 2.81 -3.38 -21.81
CA LEU A 51 1.73 -4.04 -22.54
C LEU A 51 0.54 -4.33 -21.62
N THR A 52 -0.69 -4.33 -22.16
CA THR A 52 -1.89 -4.64 -21.38
C THR A 52 -2.07 -6.13 -21.13
N GLU A 53 -1.57 -6.97 -22.03
CA GLU A 53 -1.66 -8.41 -21.93
C GLU A 53 -0.30 -9.03 -21.58
N SER A 54 -0.34 -10.12 -20.82
CA SER A 54 0.83 -10.94 -20.59
C SER A 54 1.11 -11.83 -21.80
N GLY A 55 2.39 -12.04 -22.10
CA GLY A 55 2.80 -12.98 -23.14
C GLY A 55 4.26 -13.38 -22.99
N ARG A 56 4.79 -14.04 -24.03
CA ARG A 56 6.18 -14.53 -24.02
C ARG A 56 7.23 -13.43 -23.78
N ALA A 57 6.98 -12.22 -24.26
CA ALA A 57 7.89 -11.08 -24.10
C ALA A 57 7.83 -10.44 -22.69
N THR A 58 6.77 -10.67 -21.92
CA THR A 58 6.60 -10.11 -20.56
C THR A 58 6.89 -11.13 -19.45
N ALA A 59 7.24 -12.37 -19.83
CA ALA A 59 7.45 -13.48 -18.93
C ALA A 59 8.95 -13.67 -18.65
N TYR A 60 9.30 -13.65 -17.37
CA TYR A 60 10.66 -13.74 -16.88
C TYR A 60 10.86 -14.95 -15.96
N THR A 61 12.06 -15.50 -15.99
CA THR A 61 12.54 -16.47 -15.00
C THR A 61 13.36 -15.72 -13.98
N LEU A 62 13.05 -15.88 -12.69
CA LEU A 62 13.85 -15.29 -11.63
C LEU A 62 15.06 -16.19 -11.35
N GLU A 63 16.26 -15.61 -11.39
CA GLU A 63 17.49 -16.26 -10.96
C GLU A 63 18.04 -15.53 -9.71
N LEU A 64 18.30 -16.28 -8.64
CA LEU A 64 18.90 -15.73 -7.41
C LEU A 64 20.42 -15.79 -7.51
N LYS A 65 21.08 -14.63 -7.36
CA LYS A 65 22.53 -14.53 -7.39
C LYS A 65 23.01 -13.49 -6.38
N LEU A 66 23.89 -13.91 -5.47
CA LEU A 66 24.44 -13.06 -4.40
C LEU A 66 23.34 -12.39 -3.54
N GLY A 67 22.24 -13.10 -3.27
CA GLY A 67 21.10 -12.57 -2.51
C GLY A 67 20.23 -11.56 -3.27
N LYS A 68 20.54 -11.29 -4.55
CA LYS A 68 19.79 -10.40 -5.44
C LYS A 68 19.10 -11.18 -6.55
N LEU A 69 18.07 -10.60 -7.14
CA LEU A 69 17.34 -11.21 -8.25
C LEU A 69 17.83 -10.71 -9.60
N ALA A 70 17.85 -11.61 -10.57
CA ALA A 70 17.98 -11.29 -11.98
C ALA A 70 16.75 -11.79 -12.74
N PHE A 71 16.25 -10.98 -13.68
CA PHE A 71 15.05 -11.28 -14.47
C PHE A 71 15.46 -11.71 -15.87
N LYS A 72 15.38 -13.02 -16.14
CA LYS A 72 15.76 -13.61 -17.42
C LYS A 72 14.57 -13.74 -18.35
N ASP A 73 14.64 -13.12 -19.52
CA ASP A 73 13.59 -13.16 -20.52
C ASP A 73 13.53 -14.48 -21.31
N CYS A 74 12.62 -14.52 -22.29
CA CYS A 74 12.39 -15.68 -23.13
C CYS A 74 13.49 -15.98 -24.18
N GLU A 75 14.47 -15.10 -24.33
CA GLU A 75 15.68 -15.27 -25.16
C GLU A 75 16.92 -15.60 -24.32
N GLY A 76 16.76 -15.71 -22.99
CA GLY A 76 17.85 -15.97 -22.06
C GLY A 76 18.72 -14.74 -21.77
N LYS A 77 18.21 -13.54 -22.06
CA LYS A 77 18.81 -12.24 -21.72
C LYS A 77 18.24 -11.71 -20.41
N TYR A 78 18.88 -10.72 -19.81
CA TYR A 78 18.50 -10.21 -18.50
C TYR A 78 18.09 -8.74 -18.57
N LEU A 79 17.09 -8.38 -17.76
CA LEU A 79 16.70 -6.99 -17.56
C LEU A 79 17.86 -6.21 -16.91
N SER A 80 18.14 -5.03 -17.46
CA SER A 80 19.00 -4.02 -16.84
C SER A 80 18.54 -2.61 -17.18
N PRO A 81 18.81 -1.60 -16.34
CA PRO A 81 18.51 -0.22 -16.66
C PRO A 81 19.42 0.26 -17.80
N MET A 82 18.83 0.79 -18.87
CA MET A 82 19.57 1.21 -20.06
C MET A 82 19.28 2.66 -20.46
N GLY A 83 20.33 3.37 -20.90
CA GLY A 83 20.24 4.74 -21.40
C GLY A 83 20.11 5.80 -20.30
N PRO A 84 20.02 7.08 -20.68
CA PRO A 84 20.07 8.20 -19.73
C PRO A 84 18.95 8.23 -18.70
N THR A 85 17.80 7.64 -19.04
CA THR A 85 16.62 7.54 -18.16
C THR A 85 16.52 6.19 -17.46
N GLY A 86 17.54 5.33 -17.57
CA GLY A 86 17.53 4.00 -16.94
C GLY A 86 16.33 3.15 -17.35
N THR A 87 15.96 3.13 -18.64
CA THR A 87 14.82 2.33 -19.10
C THR A 87 15.09 0.85 -18.86
N LEU A 88 14.23 0.19 -18.09
CA LEU A 88 14.38 -1.23 -17.78
C LEU A 88 13.95 -2.07 -18.98
N ARG A 89 14.90 -2.81 -19.55
CA ARG A 89 14.67 -3.74 -20.67
C ARG A 89 15.76 -4.80 -20.70
N SER A 90 15.57 -5.83 -21.50
CA SER A 90 16.59 -6.86 -21.69
C SER A 90 17.81 -6.30 -22.42
N GLY A 91 18.97 -6.48 -21.82
CA GLY A 91 20.26 -6.20 -22.43
C GLY A 91 20.72 -7.30 -23.39
N ARG A 92 22.02 -7.31 -23.70
CA ARG A 92 22.64 -8.35 -24.54
C ARG A 92 23.26 -9.49 -23.73
N CYS A 93 23.40 -9.29 -22.42
CA CYS A 93 24.05 -10.20 -21.49
C CYS A 93 23.30 -11.53 -21.39
N SER A 94 24.00 -12.66 -21.50
CA SER A 94 23.48 -14.02 -21.27
C SER A 94 23.83 -14.58 -19.89
N LYS A 95 24.54 -13.80 -19.07
CA LYS A 95 24.80 -14.05 -17.65
C LYS A 95 24.60 -12.74 -16.90
N PRO A 96 23.98 -12.74 -15.71
CA PRO A 96 23.72 -11.51 -14.97
C PRO A 96 25.02 -10.97 -14.36
N GLY A 97 25.36 -9.72 -14.70
CA GLY A 97 26.41 -8.92 -14.08
C GLY A 97 25.85 -8.04 -12.96
N LYS A 98 26.58 -6.98 -12.59
CA LYS A 98 26.13 -6.06 -11.52
C LYS A 98 24.86 -5.30 -11.90
N ASP A 99 24.72 -4.92 -13.17
CA ASP A 99 23.62 -4.08 -13.66
C ASP A 99 22.31 -4.86 -13.87
N GLU A 100 22.37 -6.19 -13.85
CA GLU A 100 21.22 -7.10 -13.97
C GLU A 100 20.71 -7.62 -12.61
N LEU A 101 21.29 -7.16 -11.50
CA LEU A 101 20.93 -7.60 -10.15
C LEU A 101 20.10 -6.54 -9.42
N PHE A 102 18.92 -6.95 -8.95
CA PHE A 102 17.95 -6.11 -8.27
C PHE A 102 17.74 -6.58 -6.83
N ASP A 103 17.57 -5.62 -5.93
CA ASP A 103 17.04 -5.85 -4.60
C ASP A 103 15.51 -5.78 -4.67
N LEU A 104 14.83 -6.70 -3.98
CA LEU A 104 13.41 -6.57 -3.70
C LEU A 104 13.24 -6.06 -2.29
N GLU A 105 12.53 -4.95 -2.18
CA GLU A 105 12.15 -4.34 -0.92
C GLU A 105 10.62 -4.43 -0.78
N GLU A 106 10.16 -4.68 0.44
CA GLU A 106 8.73 -4.65 0.75
C GLU A 106 8.20 -3.22 0.57
N SER A 107 7.06 -3.09 -0.12
CA SER A 107 6.43 -1.79 -0.34
C SER A 107 5.65 -1.36 0.91
N ASN A 108 6.22 -0.51 1.73
CA ASN A 108 5.51 0.06 2.89
C ASN A 108 4.27 0.86 2.46
N PRO A 109 3.21 0.93 3.28
CA PRO A 109 2.02 1.69 2.94
C PRO A 109 2.35 3.18 2.88
N GLN A 110 1.89 3.83 1.81
CA GLN A 110 1.99 5.28 1.65
C GLN A 110 0.59 5.86 1.67
N VAL A 111 0.41 6.85 2.53
CA VAL A 111 -0.88 7.41 2.86
C VAL A 111 -0.90 8.91 2.61
N VAL A 112 -2.08 9.43 2.31
CA VAL A 112 -2.39 10.85 2.44
C VAL A 112 -3.41 11.01 3.57
N LEU A 113 -3.31 12.11 4.31
CA LEU A 113 -4.17 12.42 5.45
C LEU A 113 -4.95 13.68 5.15
N MET A 114 -6.27 13.60 5.21
CA MET A 114 -7.17 14.73 4.98
C MET A 114 -7.87 15.13 6.28
N ALA A 115 -7.75 16.40 6.63
CA ALA A 115 -8.37 17.01 7.81
C ALA A 115 -9.88 17.23 7.63
N GLY A 116 -10.58 17.48 8.73
CA GLY A 116 -12.02 17.83 8.72
C GLY A 116 -12.35 19.08 7.89
N ASN A 117 -11.38 19.96 7.66
CA ASN A 117 -11.50 21.13 6.77
C ASN A 117 -11.43 20.79 5.26
N GLY A 118 -11.33 19.50 4.89
CA GLY A 118 -11.24 19.03 3.50
C GLY A 118 -9.87 19.27 2.84
N ARG A 119 -8.83 19.57 3.63
CA ARG A 119 -7.47 19.83 3.13
C ARG A 119 -6.51 18.72 3.50
N TYR A 120 -5.55 18.47 2.63
CA TYR A 120 -4.47 17.50 2.86
C TYR A 120 -3.39 18.06 3.77
N VAL A 121 -2.93 17.23 4.69
CA VAL A 121 -1.74 17.46 5.51
C VAL A 121 -0.51 17.48 4.62
N SER A 122 0.33 18.50 4.79
CA SER A 122 1.43 18.82 3.88
C SER A 122 2.67 19.31 4.62
N ILE A 123 3.84 19.09 4.01
CA ILE A 123 5.12 19.67 4.41
C ILE A 123 5.54 20.90 3.57
N ARG A 124 4.67 21.43 2.71
CA ARG A 124 5.02 22.56 1.81
C ARG A 124 5.28 23.88 2.56
N GLN A 125 4.65 24.07 3.72
CA GLN A 125 4.70 25.35 4.47
C GLN A 125 5.94 25.47 5.39
N GLY A 126 6.93 24.59 5.22
CA GLY A 126 8.18 24.61 5.96
C GLY A 126 8.28 23.46 6.96
N VAL A 127 8.75 23.78 8.17
CA VAL A 127 9.11 22.77 9.18
C VAL A 127 7.87 22.15 9.85
N SER A 128 6.83 22.95 10.08
CA SER A 128 5.60 22.50 10.72
C SER A 128 4.63 21.95 9.69
N LEU A 129 3.96 20.85 10.03
CA LEU A 129 2.92 20.30 9.17
C LEU A 129 1.64 21.11 9.26
N ALA A 130 0.96 21.23 8.12
CA ALA A 130 -0.33 21.88 8.05
C ALA A 130 -1.27 21.24 7.01
N ALA A 131 -2.55 21.15 7.36
CA ALA A 131 -3.63 20.70 6.49
C ALA A 131 -4.21 21.88 5.70
N ASN A 132 -3.53 22.25 4.60
CA ASN A 132 -3.82 23.46 3.82
C ASN A 132 -3.85 23.24 2.30
N GLN A 133 -3.59 22.03 1.81
CA GLN A 133 -3.48 21.75 0.36
C GLN A 133 -4.72 21.05 -0.19
N GLU A 134 -4.95 21.16 -1.50
CA GLU A 134 -6.03 20.46 -2.23
C GLU A 134 -5.53 19.30 -3.09
N ASP A 135 -4.22 19.26 -3.37
CA ASP A 135 -3.62 18.28 -4.28
C ASP A 135 -2.89 17.16 -3.53
N GLU A 136 -2.92 15.96 -4.09
CA GLU A 136 -2.12 14.81 -3.64
C GLU A 136 -0.78 14.79 -4.40
N THR A 137 0.30 15.27 -3.77
CA THR A 137 1.66 15.17 -4.32
C THR A 137 2.60 14.45 -3.35
N ASP A 138 3.88 14.33 -3.72
CA ASP A 138 4.94 13.78 -2.84
C ASP A 138 5.07 14.52 -1.51
N MET A 139 4.62 15.79 -1.42
CA MET A 139 4.65 16.60 -0.19
C MET A 139 3.44 16.35 0.73
N GLU A 140 2.40 15.70 0.24
CA GLU A 140 1.20 15.29 1.00
C GLU A 140 1.17 13.77 1.23
N THR A 141 2.09 13.06 0.60
CA THR A 141 2.27 11.61 0.73
C THR A 141 3.25 11.31 1.86
N PHE A 142 2.88 10.38 2.73
CA PHE A 142 3.69 9.93 3.86
C PHE A 142 3.77 8.41 3.88
N GLN A 143 4.98 7.87 4.03
CA GLN A 143 5.15 6.44 4.25
C GLN A 143 4.88 6.12 5.73
N MET A 144 3.86 5.30 5.98
CA MET A 144 3.46 4.88 7.31
C MET A 144 4.22 3.61 7.67
N GLU A 145 5.07 3.66 8.70
CA GLU A 145 5.88 2.52 9.11
C GLU A 145 5.42 2.07 10.49
N ILE A 146 4.86 0.86 10.59
CA ILE A 146 4.37 0.30 11.85
C ILE A 146 5.49 -0.47 12.52
N ASP A 147 5.79 -0.07 13.75
CA ASP A 147 6.75 -0.74 14.59
C ASP A 147 6.24 -2.12 15.05
N LYS A 148 7.12 -3.13 14.99
CA LYS A 148 6.76 -4.53 15.26
C LYS A 148 6.44 -4.79 16.72
N GLU A 149 7.05 -4.04 17.63
CA GLU A 149 6.93 -4.26 19.08
C GLU A 149 5.83 -3.41 19.70
N THR A 150 5.87 -2.10 19.45
CA THR A 150 4.97 -1.12 20.05
C THR A 150 3.66 -0.95 19.32
N ARG A 151 3.56 -1.42 18.06
CA ARG A 151 2.43 -1.20 17.14
C ARG A 151 2.12 0.27 16.87
N LYS A 152 3.01 1.19 17.26
CA LYS A 152 2.93 2.60 16.90
C LYS A 152 3.43 2.78 15.47
N CYS A 153 2.95 3.82 14.79
CA CYS A 153 3.41 4.16 13.46
C CYS A 153 4.31 5.41 13.48
N THR A 154 5.27 5.46 12.58
CA THR A 154 5.94 6.68 12.17
C THR A 154 5.43 7.11 10.80
N PHE A 155 5.58 8.39 10.47
CA PHE A 155 5.26 8.94 9.16
C PHE A 155 6.51 9.54 8.55
N ARG A 156 7.09 8.84 7.59
CA ARG A 156 8.24 9.31 6.81
C ARG A 156 7.77 10.18 5.65
N THR A 157 8.56 11.18 5.29
CA THR A 157 8.31 12.13 4.21
C THR A 157 9.13 11.79 2.97
N SER A 158 8.76 12.35 1.82
CA SER A 158 9.52 12.26 0.56
C SER A 158 10.95 12.81 0.67
N GLN A 159 11.20 13.66 1.66
CA GLN A 159 12.53 14.23 1.97
C GLN A 159 13.35 13.34 2.91
N GLY A 160 12.82 12.20 3.34
CA GLY A 160 13.49 11.24 4.22
C GLY A 160 13.38 11.54 5.72
N ASN A 161 12.78 12.66 6.11
CA ASN A 161 12.54 13.01 7.51
C ASN A 161 11.23 12.38 8.02
N TYR A 162 11.06 12.33 9.34
CA TYR A 162 9.87 11.83 10.03
C TYR A 162 9.08 12.95 10.68
N TRP A 163 7.77 12.72 10.80
CA TRP A 163 6.92 13.51 11.69
C TRP A 163 7.40 13.35 13.12
N ALA A 164 7.45 14.45 13.86
CA ALA A 164 7.89 14.47 15.24
C ALA A 164 7.11 15.49 16.07
N LEU A 165 6.70 15.05 17.26
CA LEU A 165 6.21 15.92 18.33
C LEU A 165 7.36 16.77 18.87
N VAL A 166 7.15 18.09 18.94
CA VAL A 166 8.08 19.02 19.58
C VAL A 166 7.55 19.55 20.92
N ALA A 167 8.42 20.17 21.72
CA ALA A 167 8.15 20.53 23.12
C ALA A 167 6.89 21.37 23.35
N HIS A 168 6.52 22.24 22.40
CA HIS A 168 5.32 23.08 22.48
C HIS A 168 4.06 22.40 21.92
N GLY A 169 4.11 21.09 21.67
CA GLY A 169 2.99 20.29 21.17
C GLY A 169 2.84 20.26 19.65
N GLY A 170 3.62 21.05 18.89
CA GLY A 170 3.55 21.06 17.43
C GLY A 170 4.03 19.74 16.80
N ILE A 171 3.54 19.44 15.59
CA ILE A 171 4.07 18.33 14.78
C ILE A 171 4.91 18.89 13.63
N GLN A 172 6.17 18.46 13.54
CA GLN A 172 7.16 18.94 12.57
C GLN A 172 7.76 17.79 11.76
N SER A 173 8.34 18.08 10.60
CA SER A 173 8.94 17.07 9.70
C SER A 173 10.47 17.18 9.60
N THR A 174 11.17 17.42 10.70
CA THR A 174 12.63 17.65 10.76
C THR A 174 13.42 16.50 11.38
N ALA A 175 12.75 15.51 11.97
CA ALA A 175 13.44 14.39 12.60
C ALA A 175 14.08 13.48 11.53
N LYS A 176 15.38 13.19 11.68
CA LYS A 176 16.12 12.32 10.74
C LYS A 176 16.13 10.85 11.17
N GLU A 177 15.83 10.60 12.44
CA GLU A 177 15.88 9.28 13.07
C GLU A 177 14.59 9.02 13.84
N VAL A 178 14.25 7.74 13.95
CA VAL A 178 13.10 7.28 14.72
C VAL A 178 13.39 7.43 16.21
N SER A 179 12.44 8.02 16.93
CA SER A 179 12.45 8.17 18.38
C SER A 179 11.03 8.10 18.93
N ALA A 180 10.88 8.09 20.26
CA ALA A 180 9.56 8.10 20.90
C ALA A 180 8.68 9.27 20.41
N ASN A 181 9.25 10.44 20.14
CA ASN A 181 8.51 11.61 19.67
C ASN A 181 8.07 11.51 18.19
N THR A 182 8.63 10.58 17.43
CA THR A 182 8.22 10.32 16.03
C THR A 182 7.16 9.22 15.91
N MET A 183 6.82 8.58 17.04
CA MET A 183 5.87 7.49 17.10
C MET A 183 4.48 7.98 17.51
N PHE A 184 3.48 7.55 16.76
CA PHE A 184 2.07 7.87 16.97
C PHE A 184 1.26 6.60 17.10
N SER A 185 0.29 6.59 18.01
CA SER A 185 -0.74 5.54 18.05
C SER A 185 -1.90 5.94 17.15
N VAL A 186 -2.41 5.01 16.35
CA VAL A 186 -3.58 5.23 15.49
C VAL A 186 -4.80 4.63 16.16
N GLU A 187 -5.83 5.44 16.32
CA GLU A 187 -7.16 5.00 16.73
C GLU A 187 -8.09 4.99 15.52
N TRP A 188 -8.63 3.81 15.21
CA TRP A 188 -9.51 3.60 14.05
C TRP A 188 -10.97 3.88 14.45
N LEU A 189 -11.55 4.93 13.87
CA LEU A 189 -12.88 5.45 14.16
C LEU A 189 -13.82 5.21 12.96
N GLY A 190 -13.85 3.97 12.46
CA GLY A 190 -14.62 3.60 11.26
C GLY A 190 -13.94 4.10 9.98
N GLN A 191 -14.49 5.16 9.37
CA GLN A 191 -13.95 5.78 8.14
C GLN A 191 -12.94 6.91 8.43
N LYS A 192 -12.71 7.19 9.72
CA LYS A 192 -11.77 8.23 10.20
C LYS A 192 -10.73 7.59 11.10
N VAL A 193 -9.66 8.32 11.33
CA VAL A 193 -8.61 7.97 12.28
C VAL A 193 -8.30 9.16 13.17
N ALA A 194 -7.89 8.88 14.40
CA ALA A 194 -7.27 9.87 15.27
C ALA A 194 -5.82 9.45 15.58
N LEU A 195 -4.91 10.41 15.61
CA LEU A 195 -3.50 10.17 15.91
C LEU A 195 -3.18 10.65 17.32
N LYS A 196 -2.60 9.77 18.14
CA LYS A 196 -2.16 10.09 19.50
C LYS A 196 -0.65 10.14 19.57
N ALA A 197 -0.09 11.27 19.96
CA ALA A 197 1.35 11.47 20.05
C ALA A 197 1.92 10.95 21.38
N ASN A 198 3.25 10.98 21.51
CA ASN A 198 3.96 10.45 22.66
C ASN A 198 3.68 11.17 24.00
N ASN A 199 3.21 12.43 23.95
CA ASN A 199 2.74 13.15 25.14
C ASN A 199 1.36 12.68 25.63
N GLY A 200 0.77 11.65 25.00
CA GLY A 200 -0.55 11.13 25.34
C GLY A 200 -1.72 11.98 24.85
N LYS A 201 -1.47 13.02 24.04
CA LYS A 201 -2.50 13.88 23.47
C LYS A 201 -2.81 13.51 22.02
N TYR A 202 -4.04 13.74 21.59
CA TYR A 202 -4.46 13.64 20.21
C TYR A 202 -3.97 14.84 19.39
N VAL A 203 -3.58 14.57 18.15
CA VAL A 203 -3.23 15.56 17.14
C VAL A 203 -4.51 16.22 16.66
N CYS A 204 -4.64 17.52 16.92
CA CYS A 204 -5.72 18.37 16.43
C CYS A 204 -5.21 19.28 15.32
N ILE A 205 -6.09 19.61 14.37
CA ILE A 205 -5.85 20.62 13.34
C ILE A 205 -6.39 21.96 13.84
N LYS A 206 -5.55 22.99 13.88
CA LYS A 206 -5.98 24.36 14.21
C LYS A 206 -6.67 25.02 13.02
N LYS A 207 -7.37 26.13 13.27
CA LYS A 207 -8.03 26.95 12.24
C LYS A 207 -7.11 27.41 11.09
N ASN A 208 -5.82 27.55 11.35
CA ASN A 208 -4.80 27.90 10.36
C ASN A 208 -4.20 26.66 9.63
N GLY A 209 -4.75 25.48 9.88
CA GLY A 209 -4.32 24.19 9.34
C GLY A 209 -3.20 23.51 10.11
N GLN A 210 -2.53 24.15 11.08
CA GLN A 210 -1.38 23.55 11.76
C GLN A 210 -1.77 22.34 12.62
N LEU A 211 -0.90 21.31 12.63
CA LEU A 211 -1.07 20.10 13.44
C LEU A 211 -0.40 20.25 14.82
N LEU A 212 -1.16 20.04 15.88
CA LEU A 212 -0.71 20.13 17.27
C LEU A 212 -1.28 18.98 18.12
N ALA A 213 -0.43 18.26 18.85
CA ALA A 213 -0.85 17.24 19.82
C ALA A 213 -1.15 17.87 21.19
N VAL A 214 -2.34 18.43 21.34
CA VAL A 214 -2.77 19.15 22.55
C VAL A 214 -4.12 18.70 23.10
N SER A 215 -4.85 17.85 22.37
CA SER A 215 -6.21 17.46 22.74
C SER A 215 -6.24 16.18 23.58
N ASP A 216 -7.15 16.08 24.54
CA ASP A 216 -7.32 14.89 25.40
C ASP A 216 -8.35 13.89 24.87
N THR A 217 -9.20 14.35 23.95
CA THR A 217 -10.36 13.61 23.43
C THR A 217 -10.44 13.74 21.91
N THR A 218 -11.10 12.80 21.25
CA THR A 218 -11.33 12.84 19.81
C THR A 218 -12.60 13.65 19.50
N GLY A 219 -12.43 14.80 18.85
CA GLY A 219 -13.50 15.62 18.26
C GLY A 219 -13.38 15.69 16.74
N GLU A 220 -14.05 16.67 16.12
CA GLU A 220 -13.99 16.88 14.67
C GLU A 220 -12.59 17.33 14.20
N ASP A 221 -11.90 18.13 15.00
CA ASP A 221 -10.57 18.66 14.69
C ASP A 221 -9.45 17.61 14.85
N GLU A 222 -9.70 16.51 15.56
CA GLU A 222 -8.77 15.39 15.76
C GLU A 222 -8.98 14.24 14.77
N GLN A 223 -10.07 14.27 14.00
CA GLN A 223 -10.40 13.24 13.03
C GLN A 223 -9.82 13.53 11.65
N LEU A 224 -9.05 12.56 11.16
CA LEU A 224 -8.44 12.56 9.84
C LEU A 224 -9.05 11.46 8.98
N THR A 225 -9.09 11.69 7.68
CA THR A 225 -9.36 10.64 6.70
C THR A 225 -8.02 10.12 6.19
N LEU A 226 -7.75 8.83 6.38
CA LEU A 226 -6.52 8.18 5.92
C LEU A 226 -6.79 7.40 4.63
N LYS A 227 -6.13 7.82 3.55
CA LYS A 227 -6.22 7.16 2.23
C LYS A 227 -4.89 6.50 1.91
N LEU A 228 -4.91 5.19 1.69
CA LEU A 228 -3.79 4.38 1.19
C LEU A 228 -3.69 4.58 -0.34
N ILE A 229 -2.59 5.16 -0.81
CA ILE A 229 -2.45 5.56 -2.21
C ILE A 229 -1.62 4.58 -3.06
N ASN A 230 -0.72 3.84 -2.44
CA ASN A 230 0.18 2.91 -3.14
C ASN A 230 -0.30 1.46 -3.08
N ARG A 231 -1.63 1.25 -3.07
CA ARG A 231 -2.29 -0.04 -3.24
C ARG A 231 -3.55 0.07 -4.12
N PRO A 232 -3.45 0.57 -5.37
CA PRO A 232 -4.59 0.50 -6.30
C PRO A 232 -4.95 -0.95 -6.65
N MET A 233 -4.00 -1.86 -6.44
CA MET A 233 -4.15 -3.29 -6.59
C MET A 233 -3.79 -3.96 -5.26
N LEU A 234 -4.58 -4.96 -4.87
CA LEU A 234 -4.38 -5.72 -3.63
C LEU A 234 -4.16 -7.19 -3.95
N ILE A 235 -3.15 -7.76 -3.29
CA ILE A 235 -2.95 -9.19 -3.14
C ILE A 235 -2.97 -9.45 -1.65
N LEU A 236 -3.91 -10.26 -1.18
CA LEU A 236 -4.11 -10.46 0.26
C LEU A 236 -3.71 -11.87 0.66
N ARG A 237 -2.80 -11.99 1.63
CA ARG A 237 -2.36 -13.27 2.18
C ARG A 237 -2.61 -13.34 3.67
N GLY A 238 -3.41 -14.31 4.09
CA GLY A 238 -3.64 -14.64 5.49
C GLY A 238 -2.77 -15.80 5.96
N GLU A 239 -3.04 -16.27 7.17
CA GLU A 239 -2.34 -17.39 7.81
C GLU A 239 -2.40 -18.70 6.99
N ASN A 240 -3.52 -18.94 6.32
CA ASN A 240 -3.77 -20.19 5.59
C ASN A 240 -3.47 -20.11 4.09
N GLY A 241 -3.07 -18.96 3.56
CA GLY A 241 -2.84 -18.75 2.14
C GLY A 241 -3.41 -17.42 1.63
N PHE A 242 -3.54 -17.30 0.31
CA PHE A 242 -4.06 -16.11 -0.35
C PHE A 242 -5.58 -16.10 -0.44
N ILE A 243 -6.13 -14.90 -0.56
CA ILE A 243 -7.53 -14.69 -0.93
C ILE A 243 -7.67 -14.81 -2.45
N CYS A 244 -8.62 -15.63 -2.91
CA CYS A 244 -8.99 -15.76 -4.32
C CYS A 244 -10.49 -16.00 -4.52
N HIS A 245 -10.96 -15.73 -5.72
CA HIS A 245 -12.25 -16.17 -6.21
C HIS A 245 -12.32 -17.70 -6.24
N HIS A 246 -13.43 -18.24 -5.74
CA HIS A 246 -13.70 -19.66 -5.80
C HIS A 246 -14.02 -20.08 -7.23
N LYS A 247 -13.47 -21.20 -7.72
CA LYS A 247 -13.58 -21.56 -9.15
C LYS A 247 -15.00 -21.73 -9.68
N ASN A 248 -15.94 -22.13 -8.82
CA ASN A 248 -17.29 -22.53 -9.18
C ASN A 248 -18.39 -21.71 -8.46
N SER A 249 -18.02 -20.63 -7.77
CA SER A 249 -18.98 -19.81 -7.03
C SER A 249 -18.43 -18.40 -6.82
N ASN A 250 -19.31 -17.46 -6.52
CA ASN A 250 -18.94 -16.05 -6.37
C ASN A 250 -18.31 -15.72 -5.00
N ILE A 251 -18.11 -16.74 -4.15
CA ILE A 251 -17.47 -16.58 -2.83
C ILE A 251 -15.96 -16.48 -2.96
N LEU A 252 -15.32 -16.00 -1.91
CA LEU A 252 -13.87 -15.91 -1.82
C LEU A 252 -13.31 -16.98 -0.88
N ASP A 253 -12.31 -17.70 -1.34
CA ASP A 253 -11.47 -18.57 -0.53
C ASP A 253 -10.34 -17.74 0.11
N ALA A 254 -9.84 -18.15 1.27
CA ALA A 254 -8.75 -17.52 2.03
C ALA A 254 -7.64 -18.52 2.42
N SER A 255 -7.51 -19.61 1.66
CA SER A 255 -6.57 -20.72 1.92
C SER A 255 -5.82 -21.19 0.66
N ARG A 256 -5.75 -20.33 -0.37
CA ARG A 256 -5.23 -20.71 -1.68
C ARG A 256 -3.72 -20.55 -1.75
N SER A 257 -3.06 -21.39 -2.55
CA SER A 257 -1.62 -21.26 -2.87
C SER A 257 -1.34 -20.32 -4.05
N VAL A 258 -2.38 -20.01 -4.82
CA VAL A 258 -2.40 -18.98 -5.87
C VAL A 258 -3.07 -17.74 -5.32
N TYR A 259 -2.85 -16.58 -5.94
CA TYR A 259 -3.49 -15.31 -5.56
C TYR A 259 -4.28 -14.73 -6.73
N ASP A 260 -5.33 -13.98 -6.38
CA ASP A 260 -5.95 -13.04 -7.30
C ASP A 260 -5.48 -11.63 -7.00
N ILE A 261 -5.62 -10.75 -8.00
CA ILE A 261 -5.30 -9.34 -7.85
C ILE A 261 -6.60 -8.55 -7.89
N PHE A 262 -6.94 -7.94 -6.77
CA PHE A 262 -8.15 -7.15 -6.60
C PHE A 262 -7.86 -5.67 -6.86
N THR A 263 -8.87 -4.91 -7.30
CA THR A 263 -8.74 -3.45 -7.43
C THR A 263 -9.29 -2.78 -6.18
N LEU A 264 -8.55 -1.81 -5.64
CA LEU A 264 -8.97 -1.05 -4.47
C LEU A 264 -9.34 0.38 -4.89
N GLU A 265 -10.58 0.76 -4.62
CA GLU A 265 -11.10 2.10 -4.88
C GLU A 265 -11.36 2.80 -3.54
N PHE A 266 -10.93 4.05 -3.41
CA PHE A 266 -11.15 4.84 -2.21
C PHE A 266 -12.33 5.78 -2.41
N SER A 267 -13.24 5.82 -1.44
CA SER A 267 -14.40 6.71 -1.43
C SER A 267 -14.70 7.18 -0.02
N ASN A 268 -14.47 8.48 0.23
CA ASN A 268 -14.84 9.16 1.48
C ASN A 268 -14.42 8.46 2.78
N GLY A 269 -13.20 7.90 2.84
CA GLY A 269 -12.68 7.21 4.03
C GLY A 269 -13.03 5.73 4.13
N ALA A 270 -13.90 5.24 3.24
CA ALA A 270 -14.10 3.83 2.99
C ALA A 270 -13.37 3.38 1.72
N TYR A 271 -13.31 2.07 1.55
CA TYR A 271 -12.74 1.42 0.39
C TYR A 271 -13.73 0.44 -0.20
N HIS A 272 -13.72 0.36 -1.53
CA HIS A 272 -14.46 -0.62 -2.31
C HIS A 272 -13.46 -1.55 -2.97
N ILE A 273 -13.67 -2.85 -2.81
CA ILE A 273 -12.78 -3.88 -3.36
C ILE A 273 -13.49 -4.51 -4.55
N LYS A 274 -12.86 -4.47 -5.73
CA LYS A 274 -13.37 -5.15 -6.92
C LYS A 274 -12.66 -6.49 -7.13
N GLY A 275 -13.46 -7.51 -7.45
CA GLY A 275 -13.03 -8.81 -7.95
C GLY A 275 -12.33 -8.71 -9.29
N VAL A 276 -11.85 -9.87 -9.76
CA VAL A 276 -11.11 -10.01 -11.03
C VAL A 276 -11.95 -9.61 -12.25
N ASP A 277 -13.27 -9.74 -12.15
CA ASP A 277 -14.25 -9.39 -13.18
C ASP A 277 -14.74 -7.93 -13.10
N GLY A 278 -14.23 -7.15 -12.13
CA GLY A 278 -14.61 -5.75 -11.91
C GLY A 278 -15.85 -5.54 -11.04
N ARG A 279 -16.52 -6.60 -10.58
CA ARG A 279 -17.65 -6.52 -9.64
C ARG A 279 -17.16 -6.35 -8.21
N PHE A 280 -18.02 -5.82 -7.34
CA PHE A 280 -17.65 -5.45 -5.97
C PHE A 280 -17.76 -6.60 -4.98
N TRP A 281 -16.89 -6.53 -3.97
CA TRP A 281 -17.01 -7.34 -2.77
C TRP A 281 -18.18 -6.86 -1.92
N TYR A 282 -18.87 -7.79 -1.27
CA TYR A 282 -19.85 -7.50 -0.24
C TYR A 282 -19.98 -8.66 0.75
N VAL A 283 -20.49 -8.36 1.95
CA VAL A 283 -20.79 -9.40 2.96
C VAL A 283 -22.28 -9.71 2.91
N ASN A 284 -22.62 -10.96 2.62
CA ASN A 284 -24.02 -11.37 2.57
C ASN A 284 -24.63 -11.55 3.98
N SER A 285 -25.93 -11.83 4.06
CA SER A 285 -26.65 -12.01 5.35
C SER A 285 -26.14 -13.19 6.18
N SER A 286 -25.53 -14.20 5.55
CA SER A 286 -24.89 -15.33 6.24
C SER A 286 -23.45 -15.05 6.70
N GLY A 287 -22.92 -13.85 6.42
CA GLY A 287 -21.54 -13.46 6.79
C GLY A 287 -20.47 -13.98 5.83
N LEU A 288 -20.84 -14.51 4.66
CA LEU A 288 -19.90 -14.92 3.61
C LEU A 288 -19.53 -13.71 2.74
N VAL A 289 -18.28 -13.64 2.27
CA VAL A 289 -17.85 -12.60 1.35
C VAL A 289 -18.00 -13.08 -0.09
N TYR A 290 -18.73 -12.28 -0.87
CA TYR A 290 -18.97 -12.49 -2.29
C TYR A 290 -18.25 -11.42 -3.11
N SER A 291 -18.00 -11.69 -4.39
CA SER A 291 -17.31 -10.80 -5.33
C SER A 291 -18.12 -10.46 -6.57
N ASP A 292 -19.44 -10.69 -6.55
CA ASP A 292 -20.37 -10.46 -7.67
C ASP A 292 -21.29 -9.24 -7.47
N GLY A 293 -20.93 -8.32 -6.58
CA GLY A 293 -21.75 -7.15 -6.27
C GLY A 293 -21.77 -6.12 -7.40
N GLU A 294 -22.94 -5.65 -7.79
CA GLU A 294 -23.09 -4.54 -8.75
C GLU A 294 -22.94 -3.17 -8.08
N VAL A 295 -23.14 -3.10 -6.76
CA VAL A 295 -23.07 -1.88 -5.96
C VAL A 295 -21.88 -1.98 -4.99
N PRO A 296 -21.08 -0.92 -4.84
CA PRO A 296 -19.97 -0.92 -3.88
C PRO A 296 -20.47 -1.05 -2.44
N GLU A 297 -19.80 -1.91 -1.67
CA GLU A 297 -19.94 -1.97 -0.22
C GLU A 297 -18.72 -1.34 0.46
N ASP A 298 -18.98 -0.50 1.46
CA ASP A 298 -17.93 0.18 2.23
C ASP A 298 -17.19 -0.80 3.15
N PHE A 299 -15.86 -0.83 2.98
CA PHE A 299 -14.93 -1.47 3.90
C PHE A 299 -13.98 -0.44 4.51
N SER A 300 -13.58 -0.65 5.76
CA SER A 300 -12.46 0.06 6.39
C SER A 300 -11.22 -0.83 6.36
N LEU A 301 -10.07 -0.27 5.97
CA LEU A 301 -8.77 -0.94 6.08
C LEU A 301 -7.99 -0.35 7.25
N GLU A 302 -7.66 -1.21 8.21
CA GLU A 302 -6.94 -0.85 9.43
C GLU A 302 -5.51 -1.40 9.34
N LEU A 303 -4.53 -0.50 9.17
CA LEU A 303 -3.09 -0.81 9.17
C LEU A 303 -2.63 -1.00 10.63
N LEU A 304 -2.73 -2.22 11.13
CA LEU A 304 -2.55 -2.53 12.55
C LEU A 304 -1.17 -3.13 12.88
N GLU A 305 -0.57 -3.79 11.90
CA GLU A 305 0.67 -4.53 12.07
C GLU A 305 1.64 -4.24 10.93
N HIS A 306 2.94 -4.41 11.18
CA HIS A 306 3.95 -4.32 10.13
C HIS A 306 3.62 -5.29 8.98
N GLY A 307 3.46 -4.74 7.77
CA GLY A 307 3.12 -5.51 6.57
C GLY A 307 1.73 -6.16 6.58
N ARG A 308 0.87 -5.90 7.58
CA ARG A 308 -0.45 -6.54 7.69
C ARG A 308 -1.57 -5.56 8.06
N LEU A 309 -2.73 -5.75 7.43
CA LEU A 309 -3.94 -4.96 7.66
C LEU A 309 -5.12 -5.85 8.05
N ALA A 310 -6.10 -5.28 8.72
CA ALA A 310 -7.42 -5.88 8.88
C ALA A 310 -8.43 -5.18 7.96
N ILE A 311 -9.41 -5.92 7.48
CA ILE A 311 -10.50 -5.39 6.67
C ILE A 311 -11.78 -5.52 7.48
N ARG A 312 -12.50 -4.42 7.69
CA ARG A 312 -13.74 -4.37 8.45
C ARG A 312 -14.90 -4.01 7.54
N GLY A 313 -15.93 -4.84 7.52
CA GLY A 313 -17.13 -4.60 6.72
C GLY A 313 -18.08 -3.58 7.37
N LYS A 314 -19.07 -3.10 6.62
CA LYS A 314 -20.13 -2.20 7.10
C LYS A 314 -20.90 -2.74 8.31
N ASN A 315 -20.91 -4.06 8.49
CA ASN A 315 -21.52 -4.74 9.63
C ASN A 315 -20.71 -4.63 10.93
N GLY A 316 -19.57 -3.92 10.90
CA GLY A 316 -18.69 -3.71 12.04
C GLY A 316 -17.83 -4.90 12.41
N LYS A 317 -17.80 -5.96 11.58
CA LYS A 317 -17.02 -7.18 11.79
C LYS A 317 -15.84 -7.27 10.84
N TYR A 318 -14.78 -7.93 11.30
CA TYR A 318 -13.58 -8.16 10.50
C TYR A 318 -13.77 -9.32 9.52
N LEU A 319 -13.18 -9.16 8.33
CA LEU A 319 -13.02 -10.24 7.37
C LEU A 319 -11.93 -11.20 7.86
N ARG A 320 -12.27 -12.48 7.99
CA ARG A 320 -11.37 -13.54 8.43
C ARG A 320 -11.50 -14.79 7.59
N GLY A 321 -10.41 -15.55 7.48
CA GLY A 321 -10.47 -16.94 7.00
C GLY A 321 -11.10 -17.83 8.07
N ASP A 322 -12.11 -18.62 7.71
CA ASP A 322 -12.62 -19.67 8.59
C ASP A 322 -11.80 -20.96 8.51
N GLN A 323 -12.13 -21.95 9.35
CA GLN A 323 -11.43 -23.24 9.36
C GLN A 323 -11.62 -24.04 8.06
N GLY A 324 -12.69 -23.76 7.30
CA GLY A 324 -12.93 -24.33 5.98
C GLY A 324 -12.16 -23.62 4.87
N GLY A 325 -11.42 -22.54 5.19
CA GLY A 325 -10.67 -21.75 4.22
C GLY A 325 -11.55 -20.81 3.39
N THR A 326 -12.77 -20.51 3.82
CA THR A 326 -13.64 -19.51 3.18
C THR A 326 -13.47 -18.15 3.87
N LEU A 327 -13.54 -17.07 3.09
CA LEU A 327 -13.53 -15.71 3.63
C LEU A 327 -14.91 -15.32 4.19
N LYS A 328 -14.93 -14.92 5.47
CA LYS A 328 -16.15 -14.52 6.19
C LYS A 328 -16.00 -13.15 6.83
N GLY A 329 -17.06 -12.34 6.75
CA GLY A 329 -17.18 -11.06 7.44
C GLY A 329 -17.89 -11.18 8.80
N ASP A 330 -17.48 -12.14 9.63
CA ASP A 330 -18.10 -12.44 10.92
C ASP A 330 -17.12 -12.31 12.11
N GLY A 331 -15.90 -11.80 11.91
CA GLY A 331 -14.90 -11.64 12.95
C GLY A 331 -15.24 -10.55 13.97
N HIS A 332 -15.40 -10.93 15.24
CA HIS A 332 -15.77 -9.99 16.32
C HIS A 332 -14.56 -9.25 16.93
N CYS A 333 -13.37 -9.81 16.81
CA CYS A 333 -12.14 -9.25 17.34
C CYS A 333 -11.00 -9.45 16.34
N LEU A 334 -9.91 -8.72 16.54
CA LEU A 334 -8.68 -8.91 15.80
C LEU A 334 -8.03 -10.23 16.22
N SER A 335 -7.80 -11.10 15.24
CA SER A 335 -7.11 -12.39 15.37
C SER A 335 -6.17 -12.58 14.18
N SER A 336 -5.25 -13.54 14.27
CA SER A 336 -4.35 -13.88 13.15
C SER A 336 -5.10 -14.17 11.85
N SER A 337 -6.24 -14.84 11.96
CA SER A 337 -7.13 -15.17 10.84
C SER A 337 -7.82 -13.97 10.20
N ALA A 338 -7.80 -12.80 10.84
CA ALA A 338 -8.40 -11.55 10.37
C ALA A 338 -7.36 -10.51 9.89
N LEU A 339 -6.08 -10.91 9.88
CA LEU A 339 -4.97 -10.08 9.42
C LEU A 339 -4.45 -10.57 8.06
N TRP A 340 -4.19 -9.64 7.17
CA TRP A 340 -3.85 -9.88 5.78
C TRP A 340 -2.59 -9.11 5.40
N GLU A 341 -1.57 -9.81 4.92
CA GLU A 341 -0.42 -9.22 4.22
C GLU A 341 -0.87 -8.65 2.87
N TYR A 342 -0.33 -7.49 2.45
CA TYR A 342 -0.88 -6.65 1.37
C TYR A 342 0.12 -5.99 0.42
#